data_AF-A0A5C7ULR5-F1
#
_entry.id   AF-A0A5C7ULR5-F1
#
_cell.length_a   1.000
_cell.length_b   1.000
_cell.length_c   1.000
_cell.angle_alpha   90.00
_cell.angle_beta   90.00
_cell.angle_gamma   90.00
#
_symmetry.space_group_name_H-M   'P 1'
#
loop_
_entity.id
_entity.type
_entity.pdbx_description
1 polymer ?
#
loop_
_entity_poly.entity_id
_entity_poly.type
_entity_poly.pdbx_seq_one_letter_code
_entity_poly.pdbx_strand_id
1 'polypeptide(L)'
;MSTTQTAAKTQAQQSQQAISTPNILDKIGGFSFVESVIEGIANMNAGRKARKQIFLTDSNKSDERKELLQKLNLWVNLLESNESIDKMVESCKTKATQAANSIKKNLKNTLDQTRELETGYRTVAQFYKNTEQDKVDNVHILNASLEQVTDLDNPIFIDHVGAEFKQNYDRLDLRDNYSILAIPGYLGSNKVVEKWAKICNENKVMLVTDFANLDKMDDVVDLFHSANLTGGDVYRSNVIMTCNWIVGRGRAEEVGEEENVYIPPSTSLAGKIYKTLMSQVAAGKKHGSINEVDAVKFELKKSEISQLEKMGLVPMVNEYGKIMAFSAKTLFNGDNIGLQTYSVVRVFDHVTKVLLDFLNRRAFENWNARNEEDLRKQIVKFLDGIKGADKLIEKFKIVRFEQDRDQKDRVWLDIRLTPYFPAKSFVIKLDGHKGDDGNEWDAEYVQD
;
A
#
# COMPACT_ATOMS: atom_id res chain seq x y z
N MET A 1 -44.79 -11.09 -75.77
CA MET A 1 -45.16 -11.68 -74.47
C MET A 1 -44.14 -11.21 -73.44
N SER A 2 -44.43 -10.60 -72.30
CA SER A 2 -45.57 -9.86 -71.74
C SER A 2 -45.08 -9.44 -70.35
N THR A 3 -45.44 -8.23 -69.89
CA THR A 3 -45.50 -7.80 -68.47
C THR A 3 -44.20 -7.89 -67.66
N THR A 4 -43.55 -6.80 -67.23
CA THR A 4 -44.06 -5.89 -66.17
C THR A 4 -43.31 -4.53 -66.25
N GLN A 5 -43.91 -3.53 -66.89
CA GLN A 5 -43.48 -2.13 -66.87
C GLN A 5 -44.61 -1.28 -66.27
N THR A 6 -44.83 -1.34 -64.96
CA THR A 6 -45.76 -0.44 -64.27
C THR A 6 -45.57 -0.53 -62.75
N ALA A 7 -44.52 0.09 -62.20
CA ALA A 7 -44.42 0.34 -60.74
C ALA A 7 -43.34 1.36 -60.27
N ALA A 8 -42.55 1.99 -61.14
CA ALA A 8 -41.41 2.81 -60.71
C ALA A 8 -41.37 4.24 -61.29
N LYS A 9 -42.52 4.92 -61.38
CA LYS A 9 -42.59 6.31 -61.90
C LYS A 9 -43.47 7.28 -61.09
N THR A 10 -43.65 7.07 -59.78
CA THR A 10 -44.56 7.94 -58.99
C THR A 10 -44.02 8.48 -57.67
N GLN A 11 -42.71 8.62 -57.48
CA GLN A 11 -42.16 9.34 -56.29
C GLN A 11 -40.93 10.20 -56.61
N ALA A 12 -40.94 10.89 -57.74
CA ALA A 12 -39.96 11.95 -58.05
C ALA A 12 -40.68 13.21 -58.53
N GLN A 13 -41.63 13.71 -57.73
CA GLN A 13 -42.25 15.01 -57.94
C GLN A 13 -42.93 15.48 -56.64
N GLN A 14 -42.13 15.73 -55.60
CA GLN A 14 -42.53 16.54 -54.45
C GLN A 14 -41.29 17.21 -53.87
N SER A 15 -40.72 18.09 -54.66
CA SER A 15 -39.87 19.17 -54.18
C SER A 15 -40.39 20.46 -54.78
N GLN A 16 -40.51 21.49 -53.94
CA GLN A 16 -40.95 22.86 -54.24
C GLN A 16 -42.44 23.14 -54.00
N GLN A 17 -42.85 23.07 -52.74
CA GLN A 17 -43.47 24.25 -52.13
C GLN A 17 -42.62 24.65 -50.93
N ALA A 18 -41.53 25.36 -51.21
CA ALA A 18 -40.91 26.21 -50.20
C ALA A 18 -41.92 27.34 -49.96
N ILE A 19 -42.66 27.25 -48.85
CA ILE A 19 -43.40 28.40 -48.34
C ILE A 19 -42.35 29.48 -48.13
N SER A 20 -42.35 30.48 -49.00
CA SER A 20 -41.55 31.68 -48.92
C SER A 20 -42.09 32.52 -47.76
N THR A 21 -41.87 32.07 -46.53
CA THR A 21 -41.72 33.02 -45.44
C THR A 21 -40.47 33.85 -45.79
N PRO A 22 -40.55 35.20 -45.80
CA PRO A 22 -39.36 36.01 -45.90
C PRO A 22 -38.42 35.49 -44.81
N ASN A 23 -37.20 35.09 -45.15
CA ASN A 23 -36.25 34.57 -44.19
C ASN A 23 -36.09 35.65 -43.11
N ILE A 24 -36.76 35.50 -41.97
CA ILE A 24 -36.82 36.53 -40.92
C ILE A 24 -35.39 36.88 -40.47
N LEU A 25 -34.49 35.90 -40.59
CA LEU A 25 -33.05 36.02 -40.38
C LEU A 25 -32.38 37.01 -41.33
N ASP A 26 -32.79 37.13 -42.59
CA ASP A 26 -32.16 38.06 -43.56
C ASP A 26 -32.33 39.53 -43.16
N LYS A 27 -33.37 39.87 -42.36
CA LYS A 27 -33.56 41.20 -41.78
C LYS A 27 -32.62 41.50 -40.59
N ILE A 28 -31.98 40.48 -40.02
CA ILE A 28 -31.18 40.55 -38.78
C ILE A 28 -29.73 40.08 -39.02
N GLY A 29 -29.29 40.00 -40.29
CA GLY A 29 -27.92 39.61 -40.67
C GLY A 29 -27.75 38.21 -41.28
N GLY A 30 -28.85 37.49 -41.51
CA GLY A 30 -28.90 36.20 -42.19
C GLY A 30 -28.31 35.04 -41.38
N PHE A 31 -28.05 33.92 -42.05
CA PHE A 31 -27.43 32.75 -41.42
C PHE A 31 -26.01 33.04 -40.88
N SER A 32 -25.33 34.04 -41.45
CA SER A 32 -24.00 34.51 -41.02
C SER A 32 -24.00 35.02 -39.57
N PHE A 33 -25.10 35.62 -39.11
CA PHE A 33 -25.25 36.02 -37.71
C PHE A 33 -25.27 34.79 -36.78
N VAL A 34 -26.01 33.74 -37.16
CA VAL A 34 -26.09 32.50 -36.38
C VAL A 34 -24.74 31.77 -36.36
N GLU A 35 -23.98 31.83 -37.46
CA GLU A 35 -22.60 31.30 -37.53
C GLU A 35 -21.65 31.98 -36.53
N SER A 36 -21.89 33.24 -36.18
CA SER A 36 -21.07 33.97 -35.21
C SER A 36 -21.39 33.64 -33.75
N VAL A 37 -22.58 33.10 -33.48
CA VAL A 37 -23.08 32.84 -32.11
C VAL A 37 -23.00 31.35 -31.75
N ILE A 38 -23.22 30.46 -32.71
CA ILE A 38 -23.28 29.01 -32.48
C ILE A 38 -22.11 28.34 -33.21
N GLU A 39 -21.13 27.90 -32.44
CA GLU A 39 -19.98 27.18 -32.97
C GLU A 39 -20.40 25.87 -33.69
N GLY A 40 -19.84 25.61 -34.86
CA GLY A 40 -20.12 24.41 -35.66
C GLY A 40 -21.34 24.51 -36.58
N ILE A 41 -22.22 25.52 -36.41
CA ILE A 41 -23.43 25.67 -37.25
C ILE A 41 -23.11 26.06 -38.70
N ALA A 42 -21.91 26.58 -38.95
CA ALA A 42 -21.42 26.90 -40.29
C ALA A 42 -21.41 25.68 -41.24
N ASN A 43 -21.33 24.46 -40.67
CA ASN A 43 -21.46 23.22 -41.45
C ASN A 43 -22.89 22.97 -41.92
N MET A 44 -23.91 23.64 -41.35
CA MET A 44 -25.33 23.51 -41.71
C MET A 44 -25.84 24.61 -42.66
N ASN A 45 -24.97 25.54 -43.06
CA ASN A 45 -25.31 26.66 -43.92
C ASN A 45 -25.81 26.20 -45.31
N ALA A 46 -27.01 26.66 -45.71
CA ALA A 46 -27.63 26.34 -46.99
C ALA A 46 -26.87 26.89 -48.20
N GLY A 47 -26.06 27.96 -48.02
CA GLY A 47 -25.20 28.53 -49.05
C GLY A 47 -23.99 27.67 -49.39
N ARG A 48 -23.57 26.74 -48.50
CA ARG A 48 -22.41 25.86 -48.69
C ARG A 48 -22.85 24.39 -48.84
N LYS A 49 -23.59 24.11 -49.93
CA LYS A 49 -24.25 22.80 -50.17
C LYS A 49 -23.30 21.59 -50.09
N ALA A 50 -22.09 21.68 -50.64
CA ALA A 50 -21.12 20.59 -50.61
C ALA A 50 -20.64 20.27 -49.18
N ARG A 51 -20.30 21.30 -48.41
CA ARG A 51 -19.86 21.17 -47.01
C ARG A 51 -20.96 20.63 -46.11
N LYS A 52 -22.21 21.09 -46.33
CA LYS A 52 -23.38 20.57 -45.63
C LYS A 52 -23.63 19.11 -45.93
N GLN A 53 -23.53 18.70 -47.19
CA GLN A 53 -23.71 17.28 -47.51
C GLN A 53 -22.62 16.41 -46.92
N ILE A 54 -21.36 16.81 -47.06
CA ILE A 54 -20.23 16.09 -46.44
C ILE A 54 -20.44 15.96 -44.93
N PHE A 55 -20.82 17.04 -44.24
CA PHE A 55 -21.07 17.01 -42.79
C PHE A 55 -22.25 16.13 -42.40
N LEU A 56 -23.28 15.98 -43.25
CA LEU A 56 -24.44 15.13 -42.97
C LEU A 56 -24.19 13.65 -43.31
N THR A 57 -23.39 13.35 -44.33
CA THR A 57 -23.17 11.97 -44.80
C THR A 57 -21.92 11.29 -44.22
N ASP A 58 -20.91 12.05 -43.80
CA ASP A 58 -19.65 11.48 -43.30
C ASP A 58 -19.83 10.82 -41.91
N SER A 59 -19.43 9.56 -41.77
CA SER A 59 -19.48 8.83 -40.50
C SER A 59 -18.56 9.42 -39.44
N ASN A 60 -17.40 9.97 -39.84
CA ASN A 60 -16.40 10.52 -38.92
C ASN A 60 -16.86 11.82 -38.25
N LYS A 61 -17.95 12.41 -38.74
CA LYS A 61 -18.56 13.64 -38.20
C LYS A 61 -19.78 13.36 -37.32
N SER A 62 -20.03 12.10 -36.98
CA SER A 62 -21.13 11.67 -36.09
C SER A 62 -21.17 12.44 -34.77
N ASP A 63 -20.04 12.52 -34.08
CA ASP A 63 -19.99 13.09 -32.73
C ASP A 63 -20.15 14.61 -32.77
N GLU A 64 -19.52 15.27 -33.75
CA GLU A 64 -19.72 16.71 -34.01
C GLU A 64 -21.19 17.04 -34.33
N ARG A 65 -21.92 16.16 -35.05
CA ARG A 65 -23.35 16.34 -35.31
C ARG A 65 -24.19 16.24 -34.04
N LYS A 66 -23.90 15.26 -33.17
CA LYS A 66 -24.61 15.08 -31.90
C LYS A 66 -24.39 16.28 -30.99
N GLU A 67 -23.15 16.78 -30.91
CA GLU A 67 -22.80 17.94 -30.11
C GLU A 67 -23.49 19.21 -30.65
N LEU A 68 -23.47 19.43 -31.97
CA LEU A 68 -24.16 20.57 -32.58
C LEU A 68 -25.68 20.51 -32.32
N LEU A 69 -26.29 19.33 -32.41
CA LEU A 69 -27.71 19.14 -32.11
C LEU A 69 -28.02 19.47 -30.64
N GLN A 70 -27.17 19.06 -29.70
CA GLN A 70 -27.33 19.41 -28.28
C GLN A 70 -27.21 20.92 -28.06
N LYS A 71 -26.20 21.57 -28.66
CA LYS A 71 -26.03 23.04 -28.59
C LYS A 71 -27.26 23.76 -29.13
N LEU A 72 -27.77 23.33 -30.29
CA LEU A 72 -28.98 23.88 -30.90
C LEU A 72 -30.21 23.75 -29.99
N ASN A 73 -30.45 22.56 -29.42
CA ASN A 73 -31.56 22.35 -28.50
C ASN A 73 -31.42 23.20 -27.23
N LEU A 74 -30.20 23.43 -26.74
CA LEU A 74 -29.94 24.29 -25.59
C LEU A 74 -30.31 25.75 -25.88
N TRP A 75 -29.93 26.25 -27.06
CA TRP A 75 -30.33 27.58 -27.54
C TRP A 75 -31.83 27.71 -27.74
N VAL A 76 -32.47 26.73 -28.37
CA VAL A 76 -33.93 26.71 -28.57
C VAL A 76 -34.65 26.75 -27.22
N ASN A 77 -34.29 25.87 -26.30
CA ASN A 77 -34.88 25.85 -24.95
C ASN A 77 -34.67 27.17 -24.21
N LEU A 78 -33.51 27.81 -24.36
CA LEU A 78 -33.22 29.09 -23.74
C LEU A 78 -34.12 30.22 -24.28
N LEU A 79 -34.28 30.27 -25.61
CA LEU A 79 -35.06 31.29 -26.31
C LEU A 79 -36.57 31.12 -26.11
N GLU A 80 -37.07 29.88 -26.03
CA GLU A 80 -38.49 29.59 -25.83
C GLU A 80 -38.93 29.79 -24.37
N SER A 81 -38.02 29.59 -23.42
CA SER A 81 -38.37 29.56 -21.99
C SER A 81 -38.21 30.91 -21.28
N ASN A 82 -37.67 31.94 -21.94
CA ASN A 82 -37.36 33.22 -21.32
C ASN A 82 -37.76 34.39 -22.23
N GLU A 83 -38.43 35.39 -21.65
CA GLU A 83 -38.96 36.56 -22.38
C GLU A 83 -37.96 37.72 -22.47
N SER A 84 -36.91 37.74 -21.65
CA SER A 84 -35.92 38.81 -21.62
C SER A 84 -34.48 38.28 -21.54
N ILE A 85 -33.54 39.08 -22.05
CA ILE A 85 -32.11 38.75 -22.04
C ILE A 85 -31.60 38.55 -20.62
N ASP A 86 -32.04 39.38 -19.66
CA ASP A 86 -31.62 39.26 -18.26
C ASP A 86 -32.07 37.93 -17.64
N LYS A 87 -33.32 37.50 -17.90
CA LYS A 87 -33.83 36.19 -17.47
C LYS A 87 -33.07 35.04 -18.13
N MET A 88 -32.69 35.17 -19.40
CA MET A 88 -31.86 34.17 -20.09
C MET A 88 -30.48 34.00 -19.44
N VAL A 89 -29.83 35.11 -19.09
CA VAL A 89 -28.52 35.09 -18.41
C VAL A 89 -28.65 34.48 -17.02
N GLU A 90 -29.69 34.83 -16.26
CA GLU A 90 -29.95 34.28 -14.93
C GLU A 90 -30.28 32.78 -14.98
N SER A 91 -31.09 32.35 -15.95
CA SER A 91 -31.39 30.92 -16.19
C SER A 91 -30.14 30.13 -16.54
N CYS A 92 -29.26 30.67 -17.40
CA CYS A 92 -27.96 30.06 -17.70
C CYS A 92 -27.09 29.92 -16.45
N LYS A 93 -26.94 30.99 -15.67
CA LYS A 93 -26.15 30.96 -14.44
C LYS A 93 -26.70 29.94 -13.45
N THR A 94 -28.02 29.88 -13.31
CA THR A 94 -28.70 28.94 -12.42
C THR A 94 -28.46 27.50 -12.88
N LYS A 95 -28.66 27.20 -14.17
CA LYS A 95 -28.41 25.86 -14.73
C LYS A 95 -26.95 25.46 -14.63
N ALA A 96 -26.01 26.38 -14.91
CA ALA A 96 -24.59 26.13 -14.75
C ALA A 96 -24.22 25.82 -13.29
N THR A 97 -24.77 26.57 -12.34
CA THR A 97 -24.57 26.35 -10.90
C THR A 97 -25.18 25.02 -10.45
N GLN A 98 -26.38 24.69 -10.93
CA GLN A 98 -27.02 23.39 -10.66
C GLN A 98 -26.18 22.24 -11.22
N ALA A 99 -25.72 22.33 -12.47
CA ALA A 99 -24.85 21.33 -13.09
C ALA A 99 -23.53 21.16 -12.31
N ALA A 100 -22.91 22.27 -11.87
CA ALA A 100 -21.72 22.26 -11.04
C ALA A 100 -21.96 21.59 -9.67
N ASN A 101 -23.12 21.80 -9.05
CA ASN A 101 -23.47 21.13 -7.81
C ASN A 101 -23.76 19.64 -8.03
N SER A 102 -24.46 19.29 -9.12
CA SER A 102 -24.75 17.90 -9.48
C SER A 102 -23.47 17.10 -9.77
N ILE A 103 -22.52 17.67 -10.53
CA ILE A 103 -21.26 16.98 -10.82
C ILE A 103 -20.43 16.78 -9.54
N LYS A 104 -20.33 17.79 -8.67
CA LYS A 104 -19.63 17.65 -7.38
C LYS A 104 -20.26 16.56 -6.50
N LYS A 105 -21.59 16.53 -6.41
CA LYS A 105 -22.31 15.49 -5.66
C LYS A 105 -22.06 14.09 -6.22
N ASN A 106 -22.09 13.94 -7.54
CA ASN A 106 -21.85 12.66 -8.21
C ASN A 106 -20.40 12.21 -8.04
N LEU A 107 -19.43 13.13 -8.13
CA LEU A 107 -18.02 12.83 -7.88
C LEU A 107 -17.79 12.41 -6.44
N LYS A 108 -18.35 13.13 -5.45
CA LYS A 108 -18.27 12.73 -4.03
C LYS A 108 -18.81 11.31 -3.82
N ASN A 109 -20.01 11.02 -4.34
CA ASN A 109 -20.59 9.69 -4.25
C ASN A 109 -19.72 8.61 -4.94
N THR A 110 -19.08 8.95 -6.06
CA THR A 110 -18.17 8.04 -6.76
C THR A 110 -16.92 7.75 -5.92
N LEU A 111 -16.33 8.78 -5.29
CA LEU A 111 -15.19 8.60 -4.38
C LEU A 111 -15.58 7.77 -3.17
N ASP A 112 -16.74 8.04 -2.55
CA ASP A 112 -17.24 7.27 -1.41
C ASP A 112 -17.43 5.79 -1.75
N GLN A 113 -18.03 5.48 -2.91
CA GLN A 113 -18.23 4.11 -3.37
C GLN A 113 -16.93 3.39 -3.76
N THR A 114 -15.92 4.12 -4.22
CA THR A 114 -14.63 3.54 -4.67
C THR A 114 -13.57 3.58 -3.59
N ARG A 115 -13.84 4.14 -2.41
CA ARG A 115 -12.85 4.37 -1.34
C ARG A 115 -12.21 3.09 -0.82
N GLU A 116 -12.98 2.02 -0.65
CA GLU A 116 -12.45 0.73 -0.21
C GLU A 116 -11.49 0.14 -1.27
N LEU A 117 -11.91 0.16 -2.53
CA LEU A 117 -11.10 -0.31 -3.67
C LEU A 117 -9.83 0.52 -3.83
N GLU A 118 -9.96 1.85 -3.74
CA GLU A 118 -8.84 2.79 -3.76
C GLU A 118 -7.83 2.46 -2.65
N THR A 119 -8.31 2.31 -1.42
CA THR A 119 -7.47 1.95 -0.26
C THR A 119 -6.75 0.63 -0.51
N GLY A 120 -7.46 -0.43 -0.94
CA GLY A 120 -6.89 -1.75 -1.19
C GLY A 120 -5.79 -1.74 -2.26
N TYR A 121 -6.07 -1.15 -3.43
CA TYR A 121 -5.08 -1.11 -4.53
C TYR A 121 -3.90 -0.19 -4.21
N ARG A 122 -4.12 0.94 -3.52
CA ARG A 122 -3.00 1.78 -3.07
C ARG A 122 -2.15 1.07 -2.03
N THR A 123 -2.75 0.29 -1.14
CA THR A 123 -2.02 -0.54 -0.15
C THR A 123 -1.10 -1.53 -0.86
N VAL A 124 -1.59 -2.24 -1.88
CA VAL A 124 -0.77 -3.14 -2.69
C VAL A 124 0.32 -2.38 -3.45
N ALA A 125 -0.02 -1.24 -4.07
CA ALA A 125 0.95 -0.40 -4.76
C ALA A 125 2.07 0.06 -3.83
N GLN A 126 1.74 0.44 -2.60
CA GLN A 126 2.71 0.88 -1.60
C GLN A 126 3.76 -0.18 -1.28
N PHE A 127 3.39 -1.47 -1.22
CA PHE A 127 4.39 -2.54 -1.07
C PHE A 127 5.44 -2.46 -2.18
N TYR A 128 5.03 -2.46 -3.45
CA TYR A 128 5.94 -2.44 -4.59
C TYR A 128 6.80 -1.18 -4.63
N LYS A 129 6.20 0.00 -4.40
CA LYS A 129 6.91 1.29 -4.37
C LYS A 129 7.99 1.36 -3.30
N ASN A 130 7.80 0.64 -2.20
CA ASN A 130 8.73 0.59 -1.09
C ASN A 130 9.79 -0.52 -1.19
N THR A 131 9.60 -1.50 -2.09
CA THR A 131 10.69 -2.44 -2.44
C THR A 131 11.84 -1.78 -3.19
N GLU A 132 11.55 -0.73 -3.98
CA GLU A 132 12.51 -0.05 -4.87
C GLU A 132 13.26 -1.00 -5.81
N GLN A 133 12.59 -2.07 -6.26
CA GLN A 133 13.11 -3.01 -7.23
C GLN A 133 12.26 -2.98 -8.49
N ASP A 134 12.90 -3.06 -9.66
CA ASP A 134 12.20 -3.14 -10.95
C ASP A 134 11.43 -4.46 -11.09
N LYS A 135 11.94 -5.53 -10.48
CA LYS A 135 11.33 -6.85 -10.45
C LYS A 135 11.37 -7.38 -9.02
N VAL A 136 10.20 -7.74 -8.50
CA VAL A 136 10.07 -8.37 -7.18
C VAL A 136 9.73 -9.84 -7.40
N ASP A 137 10.64 -10.71 -6.95
CA ASP A 137 10.45 -12.15 -7.06
C ASP A 137 9.73 -12.71 -5.81
N ASN A 138 9.08 -13.86 -5.95
CA ASN A 138 8.47 -14.62 -4.85
C ASN A 138 7.38 -13.90 -4.05
N VAL A 139 6.54 -13.11 -4.72
CA VAL A 139 5.38 -12.42 -4.13
C VAL A 139 4.10 -13.19 -4.46
N HIS A 140 3.29 -13.45 -3.43
CA HIS A 140 1.96 -14.03 -3.56
C HIS A 140 0.95 -13.06 -2.98
N ILE A 141 -0.13 -12.77 -3.73
CA ILE A 141 -1.20 -11.89 -3.29
C ILE A 141 -2.44 -12.75 -3.03
N LEU A 142 -2.96 -12.67 -1.81
CA LEU A 142 -4.19 -13.31 -1.40
C LEU A 142 -5.26 -12.23 -1.28
N ASN A 143 -6.36 -12.39 -2.02
CA ASN A 143 -7.51 -11.52 -1.88
C ASN A 143 -8.43 -12.04 -0.78
N ALA A 144 -8.56 -11.28 0.31
CA ALA A 144 -9.43 -11.60 1.43
C ALA A 144 -9.91 -10.32 2.11
N SER A 145 -11.15 -10.32 2.60
CA SER A 145 -11.65 -9.24 3.44
C SER A 145 -11.10 -9.37 4.87
N LEU A 146 -11.05 -8.26 5.60
CA LEU A 146 -10.60 -8.27 6.99
C LEU A 146 -11.49 -9.15 7.87
N GLU A 147 -12.79 -9.26 7.55
CA GLU A 147 -13.73 -10.17 8.21
C GLU A 147 -13.28 -11.64 8.07
N GLN A 148 -12.91 -12.08 6.87
CA GLN A 148 -12.43 -13.44 6.64
C GLN A 148 -11.11 -13.75 7.37
N VAL A 149 -10.25 -12.74 7.53
CA VAL A 149 -8.94 -12.87 8.17
C VAL A 149 -9.04 -12.85 9.71
N THR A 150 -10.17 -12.35 10.23
CA THR A 150 -10.44 -12.21 11.67
C THR A 150 -11.49 -13.19 12.19
N ASP A 151 -12.16 -13.93 11.31
CA ASP A 151 -13.16 -14.94 11.65
C ASP A 151 -12.51 -16.19 12.27
N LEU A 152 -12.72 -16.35 13.58
CA LEU A 152 -12.29 -17.53 14.34
C LEU A 152 -13.39 -18.57 14.50
N ASP A 153 -14.64 -18.22 14.22
CA ASP A 153 -15.78 -19.14 14.30
C ASP A 153 -15.80 -20.05 13.07
N ASN A 154 -15.42 -19.51 11.91
CA ASN A 154 -15.23 -20.26 10.67
C ASN A 154 -13.86 -19.98 10.02
N PRO A 155 -12.76 -20.52 10.59
CA PRO A 155 -11.39 -20.16 10.22
C PRO A 155 -10.89 -20.79 8.91
N ILE A 156 -11.77 -21.05 7.93
CA ILE A 156 -11.41 -21.70 6.65
C ILE A 156 -10.23 -20.99 5.98
N PHE A 157 -10.26 -19.65 5.95
CA PHE A 157 -9.20 -18.86 5.32
C PHE A 157 -7.88 -18.96 6.10
N ILE A 158 -7.94 -18.77 7.41
CA ILE A 158 -6.77 -18.81 8.30
C ILE A 158 -6.10 -20.19 8.25
N ASP A 159 -6.90 -21.26 8.34
CA ASP A 159 -6.39 -22.63 8.33
C ASP A 159 -5.86 -23.03 6.94
N HIS A 160 -6.45 -22.53 5.85
CA HIS A 160 -5.91 -22.73 4.50
C HIS A 160 -4.51 -22.08 4.35
N VAL A 161 -4.34 -20.83 4.79
CA VAL A 161 -3.03 -20.16 4.77
C VAL A 161 -2.04 -20.86 5.70
N GLY A 162 -2.47 -21.30 6.88
CA GLY A 162 -1.64 -22.07 7.80
C GLY A 162 -1.18 -23.41 7.20
N ALA A 163 -2.06 -24.10 6.47
CA ALA A 163 -1.74 -25.35 5.78
C ALA A 163 -0.73 -25.11 4.64
N GLU A 164 -0.88 -24.03 3.86
CA GLU A 164 0.08 -23.64 2.81
C GLU A 164 1.47 -23.37 3.41
N PHE A 165 1.55 -22.64 4.51
CA PHE A 165 2.82 -22.37 5.20
C PHE A 165 3.46 -23.65 5.73
N LYS A 166 2.66 -24.50 6.37
CA LYS A 166 3.12 -25.80 6.86
C LYS A 166 3.61 -26.68 5.72
N GLN A 167 2.88 -26.74 4.61
CA GLN A 167 3.24 -27.55 3.45
C GLN A 167 4.56 -27.09 2.81
N ASN A 168 4.89 -25.80 2.86
CA ASN A 168 6.15 -25.29 2.32
C ASN A 168 7.30 -25.35 3.33
N TYR A 169 7.02 -25.31 4.63
CA TYR A 169 8.04 -25.43 5.68
C TYR A 169 8.37 -26.89 6.05
N ASP A 170 7.44 -27.83 5.88
CA ASP A 170 7.63 -29.27 6.13
C ASP A 170 8.27 -30.01 4.94
N ARG A 171 8.80 -29.27 3.95
CA ARG A 171 9.56 -29.85 2.83
C ARG A 171 11.01 -30.05 3.23
N LEU A 172 11.63 -31.09 2.66
CA LEU A 172 13.08 -31.27 2.75
C LEU A 172 13.84 -30.10 2.13
N ASP A 173 13.27 -29.52 1.07
CA ASP A 173 13.78 -28.36 0.35
C ASP A 173 13.02 -27.09 0.73
N LEU A 174 13.71 -26.13 1.35
CA LEU A 174 13.10 -24.92 1.91
C LEU A 174 13.22 -23.70 1.00
N ARG A 175 13.58 -23.88 -0.28
CA ARG A 175 13.74 -22.78 -1.25
C ARG A 175 12.46 -21.96 -1.47
N ASP A 176 11.30 -22.62 -1.43
CA ASP A 176 9.99 -21.97 -1.66
C ASP A 176 9.31 -21.53 -0.35
N ASN A 177 10.02 -21.53 0.79
CA ASN A 177 9.43 -21.16 2.06
C ASN A 177 9.20 -19.64 2.18
N TYR A 178 8.03 -19.26 2.69
CA TYR A 178 7.67 -17.88 2.96
C TYR A 178 8.50 -17.28 4.09
N SER A 179 8.76 -15.97 3.99
CA SER A 179 9.54 -15.24 5.00
C SER A 179 8.76 -14.11 5.66
N ILE A 180 7.81 -13.50 4.95
CA ILE A 180 7.02 -12.37 5.43
C ILE A 180 5.56 -12.62 5.03
N LEU A 181 4.65 -12.40 5.97
CA LEU A 181 3.21 -12.30 5.75
C LEU A 181 2.80 -10.87 6.11
N ALA A 182 2.29 -10.11 5.14
CA ALA A 182 1.74 -8.78 5.39
C ALA A 182 0.21 -8.86 5.39
N ILE A 183 -0.42 -8.55 6.53
CA ILE A 183 -1.87 -8.43 6.65
C ILE A 183 -2.20 -6.96 6.93
N PRO A 184 -2.62 -6.19 5.91
CA PRO A 184 -2.95 -4.80 6.10
C PRO A 184 -4.22 -4.61 6.93
N GLY A 185 -4.16 -3.67 7.87
CA GLY A 185 -5.26 -3.30 8.75
C GLY A 185 -5.17 -3.93 10.14
N TYR A 186 -6.14 -3.57 10.99
CA TYR A 186 -6.17 -4.00 12.38
C TYR A 186 -6.92 -5.32 12.56
N LEU A 187 -6.22 -6.34 13.03
CA LEU A 187 -6.77 -7.68 13.31
C LEU A 187 -7.75 -7.72 14.51
N GLY A 188 -7.88 -6.62 15.25
CA GLY A 188 -8.82 -6.53 16.36
C GLY A 188 -8.38 -7.34 17.58
N SER A 189 -9.07 -8.44 17.84
CA SER A 189 -8.94 -9.15 19.12
C SER A 189 -7.58 -9.82 19.31
N ASN A 190 -7.14 -9.90 20.56
CA ASN A 190 -5.89 -10.58 20.92
C ASN A 190 -5.88 -12.06 20.48
N LYS A 191 -7.04 -12.71 20.46
CA LYS A 191 -7.19 -14.11 20.02
C LYS A 191 -6.83 -14.29 18.54
N VAL A 192 -7.23 -13.36 17.68
CA VAL A 192 -6.93 -13.38 16.25
C VAL A 192 -5.44 -13.16 16.02
N VAL A 193 -4.88 -12.13 16.66
CA VAL A 193 -3.43 -11.84 16.58
C VAL A 193 -2.62 -13.04 17.06
N GLU A 194 -3.04 -13.70 18.15
CA GLU A 194 -2.40 -14.91 18.65
C GLU A 194 -2.43 -16.07 17.67
N LYS A 195 -3.58 -16.36 17.05
CA LYS A 195 -3.71 -17.44 16.07
C LYS A 195 -2.76 -17.23 14.89
N TRP A 196 -2.72 -16.01 14.35
CA TRP A 196 -1.77 -15.65 13.28
C TRP A 196 -0.32 -15.69 13.74
N ALA A 197 -0.02 -15.21 14.94
CA ALA A 197 1.33 -15.22 15.50
C ALA A 197 1.87 -16.65 15.68
N LYS A 198 1.03 -17.59 16.15
CA LYS A 198 1.37 -19.01 16.27
C LYS A 198 1.68 -19.64 14.91
N ILE A 199 0.78 -19.45 13.94
CA ILE A 199 1.00 -19.92 12.55
C ILE A 199 2.32 -19.37 11.99
N CYS A 200 2.59 -18.08 12.19
CA CYS A 200 3.80 -17.45 11.69
C CYS A 200 5.07 -17.96 12.40
N ASN A 201 5.06 -18.08 13.73
CA ASN A 201 6.20 -18.54 14.52
C ASN A 201 6.58 -20.01 14.26
N GLU A 202 5.58 -20.88 14.11
CA GLU A 202 5.76 -22.30 13.77
C GLU A 202 6.44 -22.47 12.41
N ASN A 203 6.07 -21.63 11.44
CA ASN A 203 6.60 -21.68 10.06
C ASN A 203 7.76 -20.71 9.81
N LYS A 204 8.26 -20.02 10.86
CA LYS A 204 9.38 -19.06 10.79
C LYS A 204 9.10 -17.91 9.80
N VAL A 205 7.86 -17.43 9.77
CA VAL A 205 7.37 -16.31 8.95
C VAL A 205 7.22 -15.07 9.83
N MET A 206 7.51 -13.89 9.27
CA MET A 206 7.33 -12.62 9.96
C MET A 206 5.97 -12.01 9.60
N LEU A 207 5.07 -11.86 10.58
CA LEU A 207 3.81 -11.14 10.40
C LEU A 207 4.04 -9.63 10.50
N VAL A 208 3.52 -8.87 9.54
CA VAL A 208 3.47 -7.40 9.58
C VAL A 208 2.00 -6.99 9.44
N THR A 209 1.48 -6.29 10.44
CA THR A 209 0.08 -5.86 10.50
C THR A 209 -0.03 -4.50 11.20
N ASP A 210 -1.21 -3.92 11.26
CA ASP A 210 -1.43 -2.57 11.78
C ASP A 210 -2.24 -2.57 13.06
N PHE A 211 -2.05 -1.55 13.88
CA PHE A 211 -2.99 -1.17 14.92
C PHE A 211 -4.10 -0.28 14.35
N ALA A 212 -5.17 -0.08 15.13
CA ALA A 212 -6.35 0.68 14.74
C ALA A 212 -6.01 2.08 14.19
N ASN A 213 -6.79 2.52 13.20
CA ASN A 213 -6.68 3.84 12.61
C ASN A 213 -7.33 4.90 13.51
N LEU A 214 -6.57 5.48 14.44
CA LEU A 214 -7.04 6.42 15.46
C LEU A 214 -6.58 7.85 15.18
N ASP A 215 -7.25 8.85 15.76
CA ASP A 215 -7.01 10.27 15.43
C ASP A 215 -5.89 10.91 16.25
N LYS A 216 -5.58 10.35 17.43
CA LYS A 216 -4.59 10.88 18.36
C LYS A 216 -3.74 9.79 18.98
N MET A 217 -2.55 10.20 19.43
CA MET A 217 -1.61 9.32 20.11
C MET A 217 -2.16 8.80 21.45
N ASP A 218 -2.83 9.63 22.24
CA ASP A 218 -3.42 9.23 23.53
C ASP A 218 -4.40 8.05 23.35
N ASP A 219 -5.27 8.14 22.33
CA ASP A 219 -6.21 7.05 22.01
C ASP A 219 -5.48 5.77 21.60
N VAL A 220 -4.36 5.88 20.88
CA VAL A 220 -3.51 4.73 20.51
C VAL A 220 -2.95 4.07 21.77
N VAL A 221 -2.43 4.88 22.69
CA VAL A 221 -1.84 4.38 23.94
C VAL A 221 -2.91 3.67 24.77
N ASP A 222 -4.06 4.31 25.00
CA ASP A 222 -5.12 3.79 25.85
C ASP A 222 -5.76 2.51 25.28
N LEU A 223 -6.09 2.51 23.99
CA LEU A 223 -6.70 1.36 23.35
C LEU A 223 -5.70 0.20 23.18
N PHE A 224 -4.43 0.48 22.91
CA PHE A 224 -3.42 -0.57 22.80
C PHE A 224 -3.13 -1.23 24.15
N HIS A 225 -3.04 -0.43 25.22
CA HIS A 225 -2.94 -0.96 26.59
C HIS A 225 -4.14 -1.85 26.93
N SER A 226 -5.36 -1.40 26.59
CA SER A 226 -6.59 -2.15 26.83
C SER A 226 -6.69 -3.43 26.00
N ALA A 227 -6.17 -3.44 24.77
CA ALA A 227 -6.19 -4.59 23.88
C ALA A 227 -5.23 -5.71 24.30
N ASN A 228 -4.22 -5.40 25.12
CA ASN A 228 -3.25 -6.34 25.68
C ASN A 228 -2.63 -7.29 24.63
N LEU A 229 -2.15 -6.70 23.52
CA LEU A 229 -1.65 -7.43 22.36
C LEU A 229 -0.18 -7.88 22.50
N THR A 230 0.55 -7.33 23.48
CA THR A 230 1.92 -7.73 23.79
C THR A 230 1.95 -8.88 24.80
N GLY A 231 3.04 -9.66 24.78
CA GLY A 231 3.20 -10.76 25.71
C GLY A 231 4.60 -11.39 25.71
N GLY A 232 4.89 -12.16 26.75
CA GLY A 232 6.16 -12.87 26.93
C GLY A 232 6.24 -14.19 26.15
N ASP A 233 5.20 -14.55 25.41
CA ASP A 233 5.19 -15.77 24.61
C ASP A 233 6.00 -15.62 23.33
N VAL A 234 6.83 -16.62 23.04
CA VAL A 234 7.80 -16.59 21.92
C VAL A 234 7.13 -16.29 20.57
N TYR A 235 5.89 -16.75 20.34
CA TYR A 235 5.20 -16.49 19.07
C TYR A 235 4.94 -15.00 18.79
N ARG A 236 4.90 -14.14 19.82
CA ARG A 236 4.76 -12.69 19.67
C ARG A 236 6.01 -12.04 19.05
N SER A 237 7.15 -12.72 19.12
CA SER A 237 8.39 -12.24 18.47
C SER A 237 8.28 -12.26 16.95
N ASN A 238 7.34 -13.05 16.40
CA ASN A 238 7.08 -13.11 14.97
C ASN A 238 6.01 -12.10 14.50
N VAL A 239 5.68 -11.07 15.30
CA VAL A 239 4.68 -10.06 14.93
C VAL A 239 5.25 -8.64 15.03
N ILE A 240 5.16 -7.90 13.93
CA ILE A 240 5.40 -6.46 13.85
C ILE A 240 4.04 -5.78 13.73
N MET A 241 3.79 -4.78 14.57
CA MET A 241 2.55 -4.00 14.55
C MET A 241 2.85 -2.52 14.31
N THR A 242 2.43 -2.00 13.16
CA THR A 242 2.57 -0.59 12.79
C THR A 242 1.44 0.25 13.37
N CYS A 243 1.71 1.52 13.64
CA CYS A 243 0.68 2.48 14.04
C CYS A 243 0.93 3.84 13.40
N ASN A 244 -0.03 4.76 13.58
CA ASN A 244 -0.10 6.05 12.89
C ASN A 244 -0.18 5.87 11.36
N TRP A 245 -1.40 5.85 10.83
CA TRP A 245 -1.62 5.52 9.42
C TRP A 245 -1.07 6.59 8.49
N ILE A 246 -0.72 6.18 7.27
CA ILE A 246 -0.17 7.06 6.24
C ILE A 246 -1.29 7.63 5.36
N VAL A 247 -1.11 8.86 4.87
CA VAL A 247 -2.04 9.50 3.94
C VAL A 247 -1.70 9.08 2.52
N GLY A 248 -2.53 8.22 1.94
CA GLY A 248 -2.37 7.73 0.57
C GLY A 248 -2.88 8.68 -0.51
N ARG A 249 -3.87 9.50 -0.16
CA ARG A 249 -4.40 10.60 -0.98
C ARG A 249 -4.97 11.67 -0.04
N GLY A 250 -4.63 12.93 -0.30
CA GLY A 250 -5.28 14.05 0.38
C GLY A 250 -6.78 14.10 0.04
N ARG A 251 -7.57 14.64 0.95
CA ARG A 251 -9.00 14.88 0.72
C ARG A 251 -9.20 15.75 -0.53
N ALA A 252 -10.18 15.38 -1.35
CA ALA A 252 -10.59 16.17 -2.50
C ALA A 252 -11.50 17.34 -2.04
N GLU A 253 -10.89 18.48 -1.73
CA GLU A 253 -11.60 19.67 -1.23
C GLU A 253 -12.60 20.21 -2.26
N GLU A 254 -12.31 20.05 -3.54
CA GLU A 254 -13.15 20.51 -4.66
C GLU A 254 -14.54 19.85 -4.70
N VAL A 255 -14.66 18.64 -4.15
CA VAL A 255 -15.90 17.84 -4.06
C VAL A 255 -16.42 17.70 -2.63
N GLY A 256 -15.70 18.26 -1.65
CA GLY A 256 -16.11 18.26 -0.25
C GLY A 256 -15.93 16.91 0.45
N GLU A 257 -14.84 16.19 0.16
CA GLU A 257 -14.39 15.10 1.02
C GLU A 257 -13.90 15.67 2.36
N GLU A 258 -14.36 15.09 3.46
CA GLU A 258 -14.00 15.54 4.81
C GLU A 258 -12.67 14.94 5.27
N GLU A 259 -12.44 13.68 4.90
CA GLU A 259 -11.30 12.88 5.35
C GLU A 259 -10.37 12.52 4.21
N ASN A 260 -9.07 12.51 4.53
CA ASN A 260 -8.03 11.93 3.68
C ASN A 260 -8.26 10.42 3.50
N VAL A 261 -7.69 9.86 2.44
CA VAL A 261 -7.62 8.41 2.26
C VAL A 261 -6.41 7.89 3.03
N TYR A 262 -6.68 7.23 4.15
CA TYR A 262 -5.65 6.60 4.98
C TYR A 262 -5.35 5.18 4.50
N ILE A 263 -4.06 4.84 4.49
CA ILE A 263 -3.57 3.52 4.09
C ILE A 263 -2.88 2.86 5.29
N PRO A 264 -3.08 1.54 5.49
CA PRO A 264 -2.35 0.79 6.51
C PRO A 264 -0.83 0.77 6.21
N PRO A 265 0.03 1.23 7.14
CA PRO A 265 1.48 1.27 6.92
C PRO A 265 2.18 -0.09 6.77
N SER A 266 1.59 -1.19 7.23
CA SER A 266 2.21 -2.52 7.28
C SER A 266 2.79 -2.99 5.94
N THR A 267 2.10 -2.74 4.83
CA THR A 267 2.58 -3.13 3.48
C THR A 267 3.73 -2.26 3.00
N SER A 268 3.70 -0.97 3.32
CA SER A 268 4.81 -0.04 3.05
C SER A 268 6.06 -0.47 3.81
N LEU A 269 5.90 -0.80 5.09
CA LEU A 269 6.98 -1.33 5.92
C LEU A 269 7.46 -2.70 5.42
N ALA A 270 6.56 -3.61 5.05
CA ALA A 270 6.92 -4.91 4.49
C ALA A 270 7.76 -4.78 3.21
N GLY A 271 7.42 -3.83 2.33
CA GLY A 271 8.22 -3.50 1.15
C GLY A 271 9.64 -3.02 1.52
N LYS A 272 9.77 -2.15 2.53
CA LYS A 272 11.10 -1.72 3.03
C LYS A 272 11.88 -2.84 3.69
N ILE A 273 11.21 -3.69 4.46
CA ILE A 273 11.79 -4.88 5.11
C ILE A 273 12.27 -5.90 4.08
N TYR A 274 11.57 -6.01 2.95
CA TYR A 274 11.95 -6.86 1.82
C TYR A 274 13.24 -6.35 1.15
N LYS A 275 13.36 -5.04 0.93
CA LYS A 275 14.55 -4.42 0.35
C LYS A 275 15.76 -4.45 1.30
N THR A 276 15.52 -4.13 2.56
CA THR A 276 16.57 -3.88 3.55
C THR A 276 17.28 -5.18 3.92
N LEU A 277 18.60 -5.12 4.11
CA LEU A 277 19.38 -6.25 4.60
C LEU A 277 18.77 -6.77 5.90
N MET A 278 18.64 -8.09 6.02
CA MET A 278 17.85 -8.71 7.08
C MET A 278 18.33 -8.40 8.51
N SER A 279 19.64 -8.23 8.72
CA SER A 279 20.22 -7.81 10.00
C SER A 279 19.95 -6.35 10.35
N GLN A 280 19.60 -5.54 9.35
CA GLN A 280 19.31 -4.12 9.50
C GLN A 280 17.82 -3.90 9.71
N VAL A 281 17.51 -2.97 10.60
CA VAL A 281 16.13 -2.54 10.85
C VAL A 281 15.69 -1.56 9.76
N ALA A 282 14.47 -1.73 9.27
CA ALA A 282 13.80 -0.80 8.35
C ALA A 282 13.20 0.36 9.15
N ALA A 283 14.07 1.11 9.85
CA ALA A 283 13.70 2.20 10.74
C ALA A 283 14.59 3.44 10.55
N GLY A 284 14.05 4.59 10.94
CA GLY A 284 14.72 5.87 10.88
C GLY A 284 15.00 6.36 9.46
N LYS A 285 15.75 7.47 9.35
CA LYS A 285 15.92 8.20 8.09
C LYS A 285 16.57 7.40 6.96
N LYS A 286 17.51 6.51 7.28
CA LYS A 286 18.31 5.79 6.26
C LYS A 286 17.58 4.57 5.68
N HIS A 287 16.91 3.79 6.53
CA HIS A 287 16.35 2.49 6.15
C HIS A 287 14.83 2.39 6.33
N GLY A 288 14.21 3.31 7.09
CA GLY A 288 12.77 3.34 7.36
C GLY A 288 11.98 4.33 6.53
N SER A 289 12.60 5.14 5.68
CA SER A 289 11.90 6.13 4.84
C SER A 289 10.90 5.44 3.91
N ILE A 290 9.65 5.87 3.91
CA ILE A 290 8.55 5.40 3.06
C ILE A 290 8.45 6.29 1.81
N ASN A 291 8.18 5.69 0.65
CA ASN A 291 8.09 6.36 -0.64
C ASN A 291 6.64 6.69 -1.01
N GLU A 292 6.43 7.75 -1.81
CA GLU A 292 5.11 8.16 -2.33
C GLU A 292 4.03 8.35 -1.25
N VAL A 293 4.42 8.95 -0.13
CA VAL A 293 3.51 9.37 0.95
C VAL A 293 3.91 10.76 1.42
N ASP A 294 2.93 11.65 1.53
CA ASP A 294 3.16 13.07 1.84
C ASP A 294 2.84 13.44 3.29
N ALA A 295 1.94 12.70 3.95
CA ALA A 295 1.60 12.94 5.35
C ALA A 295 1.32 11.65 6.14
N VAL A 296 1.42 11.75 7.47
CA VAL A 296 0.89 10.78 8.43
C VAL A 296 -0.37 11.37 9.06
N LYS A 297 -1.16 10.53 9.73
CA LYS A 297 -2.44 10.96 10.30
C LYS A 297 -2.29 12.03 11.38
N PHE A 298 -1.31 11.89 12.27
CA PHE A 298 -0.95 12.91 13.25
C PHE A 298 0.57 12.97 13.46
N GLU A 299 1.06 14.15 13.82
CA GLU A 299 2.48 14.36 14.14
C GLU A 299 2.79 13.81 15.54
N LEU A 300 4.02 13.31 15.70
CA LEU A 300 4.50 12.69 16.92
C LEU A 300 5.75 13.41 17.41
N LYS A 301 5.79 13.78 18.68
CA LYS A 301 7.00 14.30 19.33
C LYS A 301 7.97 13.16 19.64
N LYS A 302 9.25 13.49 19.81
CA LYS A 302 10.28 12.50 20.19
C LYS A 302 9.87 11.65 21.41
N SER A 303 9.34 12.26 22.48
CA SER A 303 8.91 11.55 23.67
C SER A 303 7.76 10.56 23.40
N GLU A 304 6.84 10.94 22.52
CA GLU A 304 5.68 10.14 22.12
C GLU A 304 6.11 8.95 21.26
N ILE A 305 7.09 9.15 20.37
CA ILE A 305 7.72 8.07 19.58
C ILE A 305 8.38 7.04 20.52
N SER A 306 9.19 7.50 21.49
CA SER A 306 9.84 6.61 22.46
C SER A 306 8.83 5.84 23.31
N GLN A 307 7.68 6.44 23.63
CA GLN A 307 6.59 5.75 24.35
C GLN A 307 5.96 4.64 23.50
N LEU A 308 5.60 4.92 22.25
CA LEU A 308 5.03 3.92 21.34
C LEU A 308 6.02 2.78 21.05
N GLU A 309 7.31 3.09 20.93
CA GLU A 309 8.36 2.05 20.81
C GLU A 309 8.39 1.15 22.05
N LYS A 310 8.37 1.72 23.26
CA LYS A 310 8.37 0.94 24.52
C LYS A 310 7.16 0.01 24.63
N MET A 311 6.03 0.39 24.03
CA MET A 311 4.82 -0.44 23.95
C MET A 311 4.91 -1.56 22.91
N GLY A 312 5.95 -1.60 22.08
CA GLY A 312 6.13 -2.64 21.05
C GLY A 312 5.53 -2.28 19.69
N LEU A 313 5.12 -1.02 19.49
CA LEU A 313 4.58 -0.53 18.22
C LEU A 313 5.68 0.02 17.30
N VAL A 314 5.37 0.06 16.00
CA VAL A 314 6.17 0.73 14.97
C VAL A 314 5.42 1.94 14.42
N PRO A 315 5.58 3.13 15.02
CA PRO A 315 4.93 4.34 14.53
C PRO A 315 5.52 4.81 13.20
N MET A 316 4.64 5.29 12.30
CA MET A 316 5.06 6.15 11.20
C MET A 316 5.21 7.58 11.72
N VAL A 317 6.30 8.23 11.33
CA VAL A 317 6.62 9.60 11.75
C VAL A 317 6.95 10.43 10.52
N ASN A 318 6.58 11.72 10.54
CA ASN A 318 6.96 12.66 9.49
C ASN A 318 8.08 13.57 10.01
N GLU A 319 9.30 13.32 9.57
CA GLU A 319 10.48 14.05 10.04
C GLU A 319 11.40 14.37 8.86
N TYR A 320 11.99 15.57 8.86
CA TYR A 320 12.88 16.04 7.79
C TYR A 320 12.25 16.02 6.38
N GLY A 321 10.92 16.24 6.29
CA GLY A 321 10.17 16.20 5.04
C GLY A 321 10.07 14.80 4.43
N LYS A 322 10.24 13.76 5.24
CA LYS A 322 10.09 12.36 4.83
C LYS A 322 9.31 11.60 5.89
N ILE A 323 8.45 10.70 5.42
CA ILE A 323 7.78 9.76 6.30
C ILE A 323 8.67 8.55 6.51
N MET A 324 8.79 8.09 7.74
CA MET A 324 9.59 6.93 8.07
C MET A 324 8.97 6.09 9.18
N ALA A 325 9.22 4.79 9.13
CA ALA A 325 8.97 3.91 10.26
C ALA A 325 10.01 4.15 11.36
N PHE A 326 9.58 4.21 12.62
CA PHE A 326 10.47 4.49 13.75
C PHE A 326 10.28 3.48 14.89
N SER A 327 10.82 2.28 14.72
CA SER A 327 10.99 1.27 15.77
C SER A 327 11.58 -0.01 15.15
N ALA A 328 12.18 -0.84 15.99
CA ALA A 328 12.64 -2.18 15.63
C ALA A 328 11.84 -3.29 16.35
N LYS A 329 10.77 -2.93 17.05
CA LYS A 329 10.12 -3.79 18.03
C LYS A 329 9.18 -4.82 17.43
N THR A 330 9.02 -5.91 18.15
CA THR A 330 7.97 -6.91 17.98
C THR A 330 6.96 -6.77 19.12
N LEU A 331 5.86 -7.53 19.08
CA LEU A 331 4.93 -7.61 20.20
C LEU A 331 5.45 -8.44 21.39
N PHE A 332 6.66 -9.01 21.30
CA PHE A 332 7.28 -9.73 22.40
C PHE A 332 7.82 -8.74 23.44
N ASN A 333 7.42 -8.89 24.69
CA ASN A 333 7.86 -8.04 25.81
C ASN A 333 8.59 -8.80 26.93
N GLY A 334 8.94 -10.08 26.71
CA GLY A 334 9.71 -10.87 27.68
C GLY A 334 11.19 -10.48 27.74
N ASP A 335 11.94 -11.10 28.66
CA ASP A 335 13.31 -10.71 29.01
C ASP A 335 14.33 -10.84 27.87
N ASN A 336 14.06 -11.68 26.87
CA ASN A 336 14.96 -11.86 25.73
C ASN A 336 14.87 -10.68 24.76
N ILE A 337 15.77 -9.70 24.94
CA ILE A 337 15.89 -8.49 24.12
C ILE A 337 16.05 -8.81 22.62
N GLY A 338 16.66 -9.95 22.28
CA GLY A 338 16.77 -10.40 20.88
C GLY A 338 15.42 -10.66 20.25
N LEU A 339 14.49 -11.30 20.97
CA LEU A 339 13.13 -11.58 20.50
C LEU A 339 12.25 -10.33 20.45
N GLN A 340 12.60 -9.28 21.20
CA GLN A 340 11.95 -7.97 21.10
C GLN A 340 12.31 -7.22 19.81
N THR A 341 13.30 -7.66 19.04
CA THR A 341 13.82 -6.94 17.86
C THR A 341 13.60 -7.74 16.59
N TYR A 342 12.79 -7.24 15.65
CA TYR A 342 12.37 -8.04 14.49
C TYR A 342 13.53 -8.41 13.55
N SER A 343 14.57 -7.58 13.42
CA SER A 343 15.72 -7.90 12.57
C SER A 343 16.49 -9.11 13.11
N VAL A 344 16.61 -9.23 14.43
CA VAL A 344 17.25 -10.36 15.09
C VAL A 344 16.43 -11.64 14.88
N VAL A 345 15.11 -11.59 15.09
CA VAL A 345 14.20 -12.73 14.85
C VAL A 345 14.30 -13.20 13.41
N ARG A 346 14.27 -12.29 12.43
CA ARG A 346 14.41 -12.62 11.01
C ARG A 346 15.74 -13.30 10.69
N VAL A 347 16.85 -12.81 11.24
CA VAL A 347 18.18 -13.45 11.07
C VAL A 347 18.17 -14.86 11.63
N PHE A 348 17.61 -15.08 12.83
CA PHE A 348 17.52 -16.41 13.43
C PHE A 348 16.63 -17.36 12.62
N ASP A 349 15.48 -16.90 12.15
CA ASP A 349 14.57 -17.67 11.31
C ASP A 349 15.25 -18.06 9.98
N HIS A 350 15.97 -17.13 9.35
CA HIS A 350 16.71 -17.41 8.12
C HIS A 350 17.84 -18.42 8.32
N VAL A 351 18.69 -18.23 9.33
CA VAL A 351 19.80 -19.16 9.62
C VAL A 351 19.25 -20.55 9.94
N THR A 352 18.16 -20.64 10.70
CA THR A 352 17.48 -21.91 11.00
C THR A 352 17.01 -22.60 9.72
N LYS A 353 16.33 -21.89 8.82
CA LYS A 353 15.86 -22.45 7.55
C LYS A 353 17.01 -22.97 6.69
N VAL A 354 18.10 -22.20 6.55
CA VAL A 354 19.25 -22.60 5.73
C VAL A 354 19.95 -23.83 6.31
N LEU A 355 20.12 -23.88 7.63
CA LEU A 355 20.74 -25.04 8.29
C LEU A 355 19.85 -26.28 8.19
N LEU A 356 18.52 -26.14 8.32
CA LEU A 356 17.59 -27.25 8.13
C LEU A 356 17.64 -27.79 6.70
N ASP A 357 17.57 -26.93 5.68
CA ASP A 357 17.69 -27.35 4.27
C ASP A 357 19.03 -28.08 4.02
N PHE A 358 20.13 -27.54 4.56
CA PHE A 358 21.45 -28.17 4.44
C PHE A 358 21.51 -29.55 5.10
N LEU A 359 21.04 -29.66 6.35
CA LEU A 359 21.08 -30.92 7.10
C LEU A 359 20.13 -31.96 6.51
N ASN A 360 18.96 -31.55 6.01
CA ASN A 360 18.01 -32.42 5.33
C ASN A 360 18.64 -33.08 4.09
N ARG A 361 19.43 -32.34 3.31
CA ARG A 361 20.17 -32.88 2.14
C ARG A 361 21.28 -33.86 2.53
N ARG A 362 21.75 -33.80 3.77
CA ARG A 362 22.81 -34.66 4.35
C ARG A 362 22.26 -35.80 5.19
N ALA A 363 20.94 -35.88 5.35
CA ALA A 363 20.29 -36.97 6.08
C ALA A 363 20.65 -38.33 5.45
N PHE A 364 20.69 -39.37 6.28
CA PHE A 364 21.09 -40.75 5.92
C PHE A 364 22.56 -40.95 5.52
N GLU A 365 23.41 -39.94 5.61
CA GLU A 365 24.87 -40.15 5.58
C GLU A 365 25.34 -40.82 6.88
N ASN A 366 26.24 -41.80 6.77
CA ASN A 366 26.77 -42.51 7.94
C ASN A 366 27.53 -41.54 8.87
N TRP A 367 27.19 -41.51 10.15
CA TRP A 367 27.94 -40.72 11.13
C TRP A 367 29.30 -41.36 11.42
N ASN A 368 30.38 -40.67 11.06
CA ASN A 368 31.76 -41.04 11.39
C ASN A 368 32.60 -39.76 11.56
N ALA A 369 33.80 -39.87 12.12
CA ALA A 369 34.65 -38.71 12.40
C ALA A 369 34.94 -37.85 11.16
N ARG A 370 35.08 -38.45 9.98
CA ARG A 370 35.34 -37.74 8.72
C ARG A 370 34.11 -36.95 8.25
N ASN A 371 32.92 -37.55 8.35
CA ASN A 371 31.67 -36.91 7.96
C ASN A 371 31.28 -35.81 8.97
N GLU A 372 31.50 -36.02 10.27
CA GLU A 372 31.33 -34.97 11.27
C GLU A 372 32.23 -33.77 10.95
N GLU A 373 33.52 -34.00 10.67
CA GLU A 373 34.47 -32.94 10.35
C GLU A 373 34.05 -32.17 9.08
N ASP A 374 33.61 -32.88 8.03
CA ASP A 374 33.14 -32.27 6.79
C ASP A 374 31.87 -31.43 6.98
N LEU A 375 30.86 -31.97 7.68
CA LEU A 375 29.63 -31.24 8.02
C LEU A 375 29.95 -30.00 8.86
N ARG A 376 30.77 -30.16 9.90
CA ARG A 376 31.19 -29.04 10.75
C ARG A 376 31.90 -27.97 9.92
N LYS A 377 32.79 -28.36 9.01
CA LYS A 377 33.52 -27.44 8.12
C LYS A 377 32.59 -26.69 7.18
N GLN A 378 31.57 -27.35 6.63
CA GLN A 378 30.58 -26.71 5.76
C GLN A 378 29.68 -25.74 6.53
N ILE A 379 29.22 -26.11 7.73
CA ILE A 379 28.45 -25.23 8.62
C ILE A 379 29.28 -24.01 9.00
N VAL A 380 30.54 -24.20 9.42
CA VAL A 380 31.46 -23.10 9.74
C VAL A 380 31.69 -22.20 8.53
N LYS A 381 31.91 -22.76 7.34
CA LYS A 381 32.07 -21.98 6.10
C LYS A 381 30.84 -21.12 5.79
N PHE A 382 29.64 -21.65 5.97
CA PHE A 382 28.40 -20.90 5.82
C PHE A 382 28.30 -19.77 6.86
N LEU A 383 28.48 -20.09 8.15
CA LEU A 383 28.38 -19.14 9.25
C LEU A 383 29.43 -18.04 9.15
N ASP A 384 30.66 -18.35 8.74
CA ASP A 384 31.69 -17.36 8.44
C ASP A 384 31.34 -16.50 7.21
N GLY A 385 30.66 -17.05 6.21
CA GLY A 385 30.20 -16.30 5.03
C GLY A 385 29.13 -15.24 5.35
N ILE A 386 28.38 -15.44 6.43
CA ILE A 386 27.37 -14.48 6.93
C ILE A 386 27.85 -13.68 8.16
N LYS A 387 29.13 -13.83 8.55
CA LYS A 387 29.77 -13.12 9.66
C LYS A 387 30.54 -11.90 9.16
N GLY A 388 30.45 -10.78 9.89
CA GLY A 388 31.30 -9.61 9.68
C GLY A 388 30.52 -8.31 9.43
N ALA A 389 31.26 -7.22 9.25
CA ALA A 389 30.69 -5.90 8.99
C ALA A 389 29.76 -5.96 7.75
N ASP A 390 28.57 -5.38 7.87
CA ASP A 390 27.52 -5.40 6.86
C ASP A 390 26.99 -6.81 6.49
N LYS A 391 27.18 -7.81 7.35
CA LYS A 391 26.61 -9.15 7.21
C LYS A 391 25.48 -9.41 8.22
N LEU A 392 25.05 -10.67 8.34
CA LEU A 392 23.86 -11.03 9.13
C LEU A 392 24.17 -11.14 10.63
N ILE A 393 25.36 -11.63 10.98
CA ILE A 393 25.75 -11.90 12.36
C ILE A 393 27.12 -11.29 12.68
N GLU A 394 27.31 -10.92 13.95
CA GLU A 394 28.59 -10.43 14.45
C GLU A 394 29.54 -11.60 14.73
N LYS A 395 29.04 -12.60 15.46
CA LYS A 395 29.81 -13.77 15.92
C LYS A 395 28.92 -15.01 16.03
N PHE A 396 29.54 -16.19 16.00
CA PHE A 396 28.89 -17.44 16.32
C PHE A 396 29.81 -18.37 17.10
N LYS A 397 29.23 -19.34 17.80
CA LYS A 397 29.93 -20.45 18.44
C LYS A 397 29.09 -21.72 18.35
N ILE A 398 29.66 -22.78 17.78
CA ILE A 398 29.07 -24.13 17.84
C ILE A 398 29.38 -24.66 19.24
N VAL A 399 28.35 -24.81 20.08
CA VAL A 399 28.46 -25.29 21.46
C VAL A 399 28.51 -26.81 21.49
N ARG A 400 27.67 -27.45 20.68
CA ARG A 400 27.54 -28.90 20.59
C ARG A 400 27.34 -29.30 19.15
N PHE A 401 28.07 -30.33 18.72
CA PHE A 401 27.81 -31.01 17.45
C PHE A 401 28.27 -32.45 17.59
N GLU A 402 27.36 -33.33 18.01
CA GLU A 402 27.67 -34.74 18.32
C GLU A 402 26.44 -35.63 18.14
N GLN A 403 26.66 -36.91 17.84
CA GLN A 403 25.62 -37.93 17.82
C GLN A 403 25.14 -38.25 19.24
N ASP A 404 23.84 -38.47 19.40
CA ASP A 404 23.25 -38.88 20.66
C ASP A 404 23.75 -40.28 21.07
N ARG A 405 24.06 -40.44 22.35
CA ARG A 405 24.64 -41.68 22.90
C ARG A 405 23.62 -42.81 22.99
N ASP A 406 22.36 -42.47 23.24
CA ASP A 406 21.27 -43.41 23.43
C ASP A 406 20.52 -43.66 22.11
N GLN A 407 20.39 -42.62 21.27
CA GLN A 407 19.73 -42.67 19.96
C GLN A 407 20.69 -42.33 18.81
N LYS A 408 21.38 -43.34 18.27
CA LYS A 408 22.41 -43.13 17.22
C LYS A 408 21.86 -42.51 15.91
N ASP A 409 20.56 -42.52 15.69
CA ASP A 409 19.90 -41.84 14.58
C ASP A 409 19.74 -40.32 14.78
N ARG A 410 20.03 -39.80 15.98
CA ARG A 410 19.91 -38.39 16.34
C ARG A 410 21.28 -37.72 16.46
N VAL A 411 21.40 -36.51 15.91
CA VAL A 411 22.57 -35.64 16.04
C VAL A 411 22.14 -34.31 16.65
N TRP A 412 22.84 -33.89 17.70
CA TRP A 412 22.64 -32.59 18.34
C TRP A 412 23.50 -31.53 17.65
N LEU A 413 22.91 -30.40 17.28
CA LEU A 413 23.63 -29.22 16.79
C LEU A 413 23.15 -27.98 17.55
N ASP A 414 23.99 -27.50 18.46
CA ASP A 414 23.71 -26.30 19.25
C ASP A 414 24.62 -25.18 18.77
N ILE A 415 24.02 -24.12 18.23
CA ILE A 415 24.75 -22.94 17.75
C ILE A 415 24.30 -21.71 18.54
N ARG A 416 25.26 -21.02 19.14
CA ARG A 416 25.05 -19.69 19.73
C ARG A 416 25.39 -18.64 18.70
N LEU A 417 24.41 -17.82 18.31
CA LEU A 417 24.57 -16.70 17.39
C LEU A 417 24.53 -15.38 18.15
N THR A 418 25.41 -14.45 17.79
CA THR A 418 25.41 -13.07 18.27
C THR A 418 25.00 -12.16 17.10
N PRO A 419 23.76 -11.66 17.09
CA PRO A 419 23.25 -10.81 16.03
C PRO A 419 23.69 -9.35 16.23
N TYR A 420 23.52 -8.53 15.19
CA TYR A 420 23.65 -7.08 15.31
C TYR A 420 22.43 -6.48 16.00
N PHE A 421 22.68 -5.58 16.96
CA PHE A 421 21.64 -4.74 17.55
C PHE A 421 21.72 -3.32 16.98
N PRO A 422 20.58 -2.71 16.62
CA PRO A 422 20.57 -1.31 16.19
C PRO A 422 20.92 -0.40 17.38
N ALA A 423 21.76 0.61 17.14
CA ALA A 423 21.99 1.68 18.10
C ALA A 423 20.70 2.51 18.27
N LYS A 424 20.34 2.80 19.52
CA LYS A 424 19.08 3.51 19.88
C LYS A 424 19.30 4.94 20.34
N SER A 425 20.28 5.14 21.21
CA SER A 425 20.64 6.43 21.77
C SER A 425 22.14 6.68 21.59
N PHE A 426 22.48 7.96 21.46
CA PHE A 426 23.87 8.42 21.52
C PHE A 426 24.04 9.20 22.80
N VAL A 427 25.01 8.81 23.62
CA VAL A 427 25.42 9.58 24.79
C VAL A 427 26.53 10.53 24.35
N ILE A 428 26.30 11.83 24.48
CA ILE A 428 27.30 12.85 24.18
C ILE A 428 27.84 13.35 25.51
N LYS A 429 29.14 13.11 25.74
CA LYS A 429 29.89 13.70 26.85
C LYS A 429 30.71 14.87 26.31
N LEU A 430 30.53 16.05 26.90
CA LEU A 430 31.28 17.24 26.53
C LEU A 430 32.15 17.64 27.73
N ASP A 431 33.44 17.39 27.61
CA ASP A 431 34.42 17.72 28.65
C ASP A 431 35.10 19.04 28.29
N GLY A 432 35.00 20.03 29.20
CA GLY A 432 35.63 21.33 29.05
C GLY A 432 36.88 21.43 29.92
N HIS A 433 38.00 21.91 29.36
CA HIS A 433 39.16 22.34 30.14
C HIS A 433 39.32 23.86 30.02
N LYS A 434 39.34 24.55 31.15
CA LYS A 434 39.86 25.91 31.25
C LYS A 434 41.24 25.80 31.90
N GLY A 435 42.26 26.34 31.24
CA GLY A 435 43.66 26.21 31.67
C GLY A 435 43.91 26.62 33.12
N ASP A 436 44.87 25.91 33.74
CA ASP A 436 45.50 26.13 35.05
C ASP A 436 44.64 26.81 36.13
N ASP A 437 43.55 26.16 36.54
CA ASP A 437 43.27 25.81 37.94
C ASP A 437 41.85 25.25 38.06
N GLY A 438 41.74 24.13 38.78
CA GLY A 438 40.70 23.14 38.62
C GLY A 438 39.26 23.60 38.89
N ASN A 439 38.39 23.23 37.96
CA ASN A 439 37.09 22.62 38.24
C ASN A 439 36.67 21.83 36.99
N GLU A 440 36.54 20.51 37.13
CA GLU A 440 35.94 19.64 36.11
C GLU A 440 34.44 19.94 36.05
N TRP A 441 33.94 20.28 34.86
CA TRP A 441 32.50 20.40 34.63
C TRP A 441 32.12 19.28 33.65
N ASP A 442 31.52 18.22 34.18
CA ASP A 442 30.98 17.14 33.37
C ASP A 442 29.54 17.48 33.00
N ALA A 443 29.29 17.67 31.70
CA ALA A 443 27.94 17.70 31.16
C ALA A 443 27.68 16.40 30.40
N GLU A 444 26.95 15.48 31.03
CA GLU A 444 26.48 14.26 30.41
C GLU A 444 25.09 14.48 29.80
N TYR A 445 25.01 14.44 28.47
CA TYR A 445 23.73 14.46 27.75
C TYR A 445 23.38 13.04 27.33
N VAL A 446 22.48 12.40 28.07
CA VAL A 446 21.86 11.13 27.67
C VAL A 446 20.64 11.44 26.82
N GLN A 447 20.66 11.02 25.55
CA GLN A 447 19.53 11.20 24.64
C GLN A 447 18.79 9.87 24.46
N ASP A 448 17.94 9.51 25.44
CA ASP A 448 17.06 8.32 25.37
C ASP A 448 15.96 8.43 24.30
#